data_AF-A0A7C4YEQ2-F1
#
_entry.id   AF-A0A7C4YEQ2-F1
#
_cell.length_a   1.000
_cell.length_b   1.000
_cell.length_c   1.000
_cell.angle_alpha   90.00
_cell.angle_beta   90.00
_cell.angle_gamma   90.00
#
_symmetry.space_group_name_H-M   'P 1'
#
loop_
_entity.id
_entity.type
_entity.pdbx_description
1 polymer ?
#
loop_
_entity_poly.entity_id
_entity_poly.type
_entity_poly.pdbx_seq_one_letter_code
_entity_poly.pdbx_strand_id
1 'polypeptide(L)'
;MDKQKRKAALKQWKHAQRADLVAGMPLSPGQLHRLLDYLDAHLKACDHTTKLTAIFLHVEQLEMDKVFSWLGEHGGYCDCEVLANLTDLDDSLQAPPPAPRIVSRQKQNRTPRSLDTAAGWNLANLPAPWRIANLYAANEPIRLTLGKKDGCTITIVESPMPPGDQASDEYWSSLWYSRTALPPRGAVQVTHGAMALPAGLRSTLVRTPAWIPVFCWVVPVPNLWNLEIRTELNRCAGDLPQIATLISCLTGGQA
;
A
#
# COMPACT_ATOMS: atom_id res chain seq x y z
N MET A 1 -25.03 -16.60 20.11
CA MET A 1 -24.40 -15.30 20.43
C MET A 1 -23.97 -14.62 19.14
N ASP A 2 -24.41 -13.38 18.95
CA ASP A 2 -24.33 -12.63 17.70
C ASP A 2 -22.89 -12.18 17.36
N LYS A 3 -22.48 -12.30 16.09
CA LYS A 3 -21.13 -11.91 15.60
C LYS A 3 -20.82 -10.44 15.90
N GLN A 4 -21.85 -9.59 15.91
CA GLN A 4 -21.74 -8.17 16.18
C GLN A 4 -21.45 -7.88 17.66
N LYS A 5 -22.05 -8.65 18.58
CA LYS A 5 -21.80 -8.56 20.03
C LYS A 5 -20.37 -8.99 20.39
N ARG A 6 -19.85 -10.05 19.75
CA ARG A 6 -18.45 -10.50 19.92
C ARG A 6 -17.45 -9.43 19.48
N LYS A 7 -17.69 -8.76 18.35
CA LYS A 7 -16.82 -7.69 17.84
C LYS A 7 -16.83 -6.44 18.75
N ALA A 8 -18.00 -6.07 19.27
CA ALA A 8 -18.14 -4.94 20.19
C ALA A 8 -17.43 -5.20 21.53
N ALA A 9 -17.61 -6.39 22.11
CA ALA A 9 -16.94 -6.80 23.34
C ALA A 9 -15.41 -6.84 23.17
N LEU A 10 -14.90 -7.37 22.04
CA LEU A 10 -13.47 -7.38 21.75
C LEU A 10 -12.90 -5.95 21.61
N LYS A 11 -13.66 -5.03 21.00
CA LYS A 11 -13.24 -3.63 20.86
C LYS A 11 -13.23 -2.91 22.20
N GLN A 12 -14.24 -3.13 23.05
CA GLN A 12 -14.30 -2.56 24.40
C GLN A 12 -13.16 -3.10 25.28
N TRP A 13 -12.89 -4.40 25.22
CA TRP A 13 -11.79 -5.02 25.97
C TRP A 13 -10.43 -4.46 25.54
N LYS A 14 -10.16 -4.36 24.22
CA LYS A 14 -8.93 -3.74 23.71
C LYS A 14 -8.80 -2.26 24.10
N HIS A 15 -9.91 -1.53 24.16
CA HIS A 15 -9.91 -0.13 24.56
C HIS A 15 -9.65 0.05 26.06
N ALA A 16 -10.21 -0.82 26.91
CA ALA A 16 -9.97 -0.80 28.35
C ALA A 16 -8.52 -1.16 28.68
N GLN A 17 -7.99 -2.24 28.10
CA GLN A 17 -6.59 -2.64 28.24
C GLN A 17 -5.63 -1.52 27.83
N ARG A 18 -5.97 -0.78 26.78
CA ARG A 18 -5.18 0.36 26.29
C ARG A 18 -5.24 1.57 27.23
N ALA A 19 -6.40 1.85 27.82
CA ALA A 19 -6.55 2.96 28.77
C ALA A 19 -5.72 2.73 30.04
N ASP A 20 -5.72 1.50 30.55
CA ASP A 20 -4.91 1.11 31.72
C ASP A 20 -3.41 1.23 31.42
N LEU A 21 -3.00 0.79 30.22
CA LEU A 21 -1.62 0.86 29.76
C LEU A 21 -1.11 2.31 29.67
N VAL A 22 -1.91 3.22 29.13
CA VAL A 22 -1.59 4.66 29.05
C VAL A 22 -1.59 5.32 30.43
N ALA A 23 -2.52 4.95 31.31
CA ALA A 23 -2.63 5.52 32.66
C ALA A 23 -1.41 5.18 33.55
N GLY A 24 -0.78 4.02 33.32
CA GLY A 24 0.40 3.58 34.06
C GLY A 24 1.75 3.98 33.45
N MET A 25 1.76 4.63 32.28
CA MET A 25 2.99 4.88 31.53
C MET A 25 3.85 5.99 32.17
N PRO A 26 5.13 5.73 32.52
CA PRO A 26 6.04 6.72 33.13
C PRO A 26 6.66 7.68 32.10
N LEU A 27 6.25 7.60 30.83
CA LEU A 27 6.69 8.44 29.72
C LEU A 27 5.51 9.27 29.22
N SER A 28 5.76 10.50 28.77
CA SER A 28 4.80 11.21 27.93
C SER A 28 4.71 10.56 26.54
N PRO A 29 3.59 10.70 25.81
CA PRO A 29 3.47 10.25 24.43
C PRO A 29 4.65 10.65 23.53
N GLY A 30 5.12 11.90 23.63
CA GLY A 30 6.26 12.36 22.83
C GLY A 30 7.60 11.75 23.22
N GLN A 31 7.78 11.34 24.49
CA GLN A 31 8.98 10.63 24.94
C GLN A 31 8.97 9.18 24.50
N LEU A 32 7.80 8.52 24.53
CA LEU A 32 7.64 7.17 23.97
C LEU A 32 7.98 7.17 22.48
N HIS A 33 7.42 8.12 21.72
CA HIS A 33 7.70 8.24 20.28
C HIS A 33 9.21 8.38 19.99
N ARG A 34 9.88 9.32 20.68
CA ARG A 34 11.33 9.51 20.52
C ARG A 34 12.15 8.28 20.92
N LEU A 35 11.71 7.53 21.94
CA LEU A 35 12.36 6.27 22.31
C LEU A 35 12.26 5.27 21.17
N LEU A 36 11.07 5.06 20.60
CA LEU A 36 10.87 4.10 19.52
C LEU A 36 11.62 4.51 18.24
N ASP A 37 11.60 5.79 17.86
CA ASP A 37 12.39 6.33 16.75
C ASP A 37 13.89 6.10 16.95
N TYR A 38 14.38 6.31 18.18
CA TYR A 38 15.78 6.07 18.52
C TYR A 38 16.14 4.58 18.40
N LEU A 39 15.27 3.69 18.87
CA LEU A 39 15.47 2.24 18.74
C LEU A 39 15.43 1.80 17.27
N ASP A 40 14.46 2.25 16.47
CA ASP A 40 14.34 1.91 15.05
C ASP A 40 15.58 2.34 14.25
N ALA A 41 16.12 3.52 14.54
CA ALA A 41 17.31 4.04 13.86
C ALA A 41 18.62 3.33 14.24
N HIS A 42 18.74 2.78 15.45
CA HIS A 42 20.01 2.27 15.99
C HIS A 42 20.04 0.74 16.17
N LEU A 43 18.90 0.05 16.19
CA LEU A 43 18.81 -1.39 16.37
C LEU A 43 19.10 -2.11 15.04
N LYS A 44 20.32 -2.66 14.89
CA LYS A 44 20.71 -3.45 13.71
C LYS A 44 20.40 -4.94 13.83
N ALA A 45 20.52 -5.47 15.05
CA ALA A 45 20.22 -6.85 15.40
C ALA A 45 19.86 -6.90 16.90
N CYS A 46 19.03 -7.87 17.30
CA CYS A 46 18.72 -8.08 18.70
C CYS A 46 19.94 -8.65 19.44
N ASP A 47 20.41 -7.97 20.49
CA ASP A 47 21.47 -8.45 21.38
C ASP A 47 20.93 -8.90 22.75
N HIS A 48 19.60 -9.04 22.88
CA HIS A 48 18.87 -9.41 24.10
C HIS A 48 19.15 -8.49 25.30
N THR A 49 19.52 -7.24 25.06
CA THR A 49 19.71 -6.24 26.12
C THR A 49 18.82 -5.02 25.91
N THR A 50 18.74 -4.16 26.93
CA THR A 50 18.07 -2.85 26.91
C THR A 50 19.06 -1.69 26.81
N LYS A 51 20.24 -1.91 26.21
CA LYS A 51 21.32 -0.92 26.20
C LYS A 51 20.92 0.35 25.48
N LEU A 52 20.24 0.26 24.34
CA LEU A 52 19.83 1.45 23.58
C LEU A 52 18.76 2.21 24.36
N THR A 53 17.80 1.51 24.96
CA THR A 53 16.81 2.11 25.85
C THR A 53 17.49 2.81 27.03
N ALA A 54 18.47 2.19 27.69
CA ALA A 54 19.20 2.79 28.79
C ALA A 54 19.95 4.06 28.38
N ILE A 55 20.60 4.06 27.21
CA ILE A 55 21.28 5.22 26.65
C ILE A 55 20.29 6.36 26.40
N PHE A 56 19.14 6.07 25.77
CA PHE A 56 18.10 7.07 25.51
C PHE A 56 17.59 7.70 26.80
N LEU A 57 17.21 6.89 27.79
CA LEU A 57 16.68 7.37 29.07
C LEU A 57 17.70 8.24 29.82
N HIS A 58 18.99 7.89 29.74
CA HIS A 58 20.05 8.70 30.33
C HIS A 58 20.18 10.07 29.64
N VAL A 59 20.19 10.10 28.30
CA VAL A 59 20.30 11.34 27.51
C VAL A 59 19.10 12.26 27.73
N GLU A 60 17.90 11.71 27.83
CA GLU A 60 16.65 12.45 28.08
C GLU A 60 16.38 12.74 29.57
N GLN A 61 17.30 12.34 30.46
CA GLN A 61 17.22 12.53 31.92
C GLN A 61 15.92 11.97 32.54
N LEU A 62 15.55 10.76 32.13
CA LEU A 62 14.33 10.07 32.56
C LEU A 62 14.60 9.07 33.69
N GLU A 63 13.57 8.82 34.49
CA GLU A 63 13.62 7.91 35.65
C GLU A 63 13.75 6.45 35.22
N MET A 64 14.99 5.96 35.07
CA MET A 64 15.30 4.65 34.49
C MET A 64 14.57 3.49 35.16
N ASP A 65 14.56 3.44 36.50
CA ASP A 65 13.94 2.34 37.24
C ASP A 65 12.42 2.24 37.00
N LYS A 66 11.73 3.39 36.95
CA LYS A 66 10.28 3.44 36.70
C LYS A 66 9.97 3.00 35.28
N VAL A 67 10.75 3.48 34.32
CA VAL A 67 10.58 3.12 32.91
C VAL A 67 10.85 1.64 32.70
N PHE A 68 11.94 1.08 33.21
CA PHE A 68 12.24 -0.35 33.06
C PHE A 68 11.22 -1.26 33.75
N SER A 69 10.73 -0.88 34.94
CA SER A 69 9.66 -1.63 35.60
C SER A 69 8.41 -1.70 34.72
N TRP A 70 7.98 -0.55 34.18
CA TRP A 70 6.82 -0.49 33.30
C TRP A 70 7.05 -1.23 31.98
N LEU A 71 8.24 -1.13 31.37
CA LEU A 71 8.59 -1.89 30.17
C LEU A 71 8.51 -3.40 30.42
N GLY A 72 9.06 -3.88 31.55
CA GLY A 72 9.03 -5.29 31.92
C GLY A 72 7.62 -5.84 32.13
N GLU A 73 6.73 -5.07 32.76
CA GLU A 73 5.31 -5.42 32.91
C GLU A 73 4.59 -5.58 31.56
N HIS A 74 5.08 -4.89 30.53
CA HIS A 74 4.55 -4.92 29.17
C HIS A 74 5.44 -5.72 28.20
N GLY A 75 6.34 -6.56 28.72
CA GLY A 75 7.12 -7.52 27.94
C GLY A 75 8.34 -6.94 27.20
N GLY A 76 8.83 -5.77 27.58
CA GLY A 76 10.02 -5.12 27.00
C GLY A 76 11.31 -5.45 27.76
N TYR A 77 11.87 -6.65 27.59
CA TYR A 77 13.12 -7.08 28.25
C TYR A 77 14.36 -6.99 27.35
N CYS A 78 14.20 -6.87 26.02
CA CYS A 78 15.21 -6.38 25.08
C CYS A 78 14.72 -5.12 24.36
N ASP A 79 15.64 -4.34 23.79
CA ASP A 79 15.33 -3.20 22.90
C ASP A 79 14.42 -3.61 21.73
N CYS A 80 14.54 -4.86 21.26
CA CYS A 80 13.72 -5.44 20.21
C CYS A 80 12.24 -5.64 20.59
N GLU A 81 11.99 -6.03 21.84
CA GLU A 81 10.67 -6.26 22.42
C GLU A 81 10.03 -4.95 22.81
N VAL A 82 10.82 -3.99 23.33
CA VAL A 82 10.36 -2.62 23.58
C VAL A 82 9.80 -2.04 22.28
N LEU A 83 10.55 -2.17 21.17
CA LEU A 83 10.08 -1.71 19.86
C LEU A 83 8.82 -2.47 19.41
N ALA A 84 8.85 -3.81 19.41
CA ALA A 84 7.75 -4.63 18.90
C ALA A 84 6.43 -4.48 19.70
N ASN A 85 6.51 -4.40 21.03
CA ASN A 85 5.35 -4.41 21.90
C ASN A 85 4.71 -3.03 22.07
N LEU A 86 5.47 -1.94 21.86
CA LEU A 86 4.99 -0.58 22.11
C LEU A 86 4.76 0.26 20.84
N THR A 87 5.17 -0.21 19.66
CA THR A 87 4.86 0.47 18.38
C THR A 87 3.36 0.70 18.22
N ASP A 88 2.54 -0.34 18.42
CA ASP A 88 1.08 -0.23 18.31
C ASP A 88 0.50 0.80 19.28
N LEU A 89 1.11 0.98 20.46
CA LEU A 89 0.72 1.97 21.46
C LEU A 89 1.08 3.38 20.99
N ASP A 90 2.32 3.59 20.57
CA ASP A 90 2.81 4.88 20.09
C ASP A 90 1.98 5.38 18.92
N ASP A 91 1.69 4.53 17.93
CA ASP A 91 0.83 4.83 16.78
C ASP A 91 -0.57 5.37 17.16
N SER A 92 -1.07 5.03 18.35
CA SER A 92 -2.35 5.57 18.84
C SER A 92 -2.26 6.80 19.72
N LEU A 93 -1.10 6.99 20.34
CA LEU A 93 -0.81 8.11 21.23
C LEU A 93 -0.34 9.31 20.44
N GLN A 94 0.30 9.06 19.29
CA GLN A 94 0.34 10.00 18.20
C GLN A 94 -1.11 10.36 17.84
N ALA A 95 -1.53 11.56 18.24
CA ALA A 95 -2.74 12.13 17.68
C ALA A 95 -2.61 12.01 16.17
N PRO A 96 -3.67 11.59 15.43
CA PRO A 96 -3.64 11.78 13.98
C PRO A 96 -3.21 13.22 13.77
N PRO A 97 -2.20 13.50 12.93
CA PRO A 97 -1.76 14.88 12.67
C PRO A 97 -3.03 15.70 12.50
N PRO A 98 -3.19 16.82 13.25
CA PRO A 98 -4.48 17.46 13.45
C PRO A 98 -5.17 17.46 12.10
N ALA A 99 -6.29 16.73 12.00
CA ALA A 99 -7.00 16.58 10.74
C ALA A 99 -7.02 17.97 10.13
N PRO A 100 -6.38 18.18 8.97
CA PRO A 100 -6.02 19.51 8.50
C PRO A 100 -7.26 20.35 8.70
N ARG A 101 -7.16 21.41 9.53
CA ARG A 101 -8.29 22.28 9.85
C ARG A 101 -9.06 22.39 8.55
N ILE A 102 -10.34 22.06 8.56
CA ILE A 102 -11.22 22.56 7.51
C ILE A 102 -11.28 24.06 7.77
N VAL A 103 -10.17 24.77 7.48
CA VAL A 103 -10.25 26.00 6.72
C VAL A 103 -11.18 25.57 5.62
N SER A 104 -12.40 26.11 5.60
CA SER A 104 -13.26 26.06 4.43
C SER A 104 -12.30 26.28 3.28
N ARG A 105 -11.95 25.20 2.55
CA ARG A 105 -11.04 25.32 1.42
C ARG A 105 -11.77 26.36 0.61
N GLN A 106 -11.25 27.58 0.55
CA GLN A 106 -11.52 28.43 -0.59
C GLN A 106 -11.31 27.45 -1.73
N LYS A 107 -12.39 27.20 -2.48
CA LYS A 107 -12.39 26.31 -3.64
C LYS A 107 -11.17 26.76 -4.43
N GLN A 108 -10.03 26.11 -4.23
CA GLN A 108 -8.93 26.25 -5.14
C GLN A 108 -9.59 25.68 -6.39
N ASN A 109 -9.81 26.53 -7.37
CA ASN A 109 -10.22 26.13 -8.69
C ASN A 109 -9.09 25.24 -9.22
N ARG A 110 -9.06 23.99 -8.75
CA ARG A 110 -8.14 22.97 -9.21
C ARG A 110 -8.68 22.59 -10.57
N THR A 111 -8.04 23.10 -11.60
CA THR A 111 -8.34 22.71 -12.97
C THR A 111 -8.05 21.20 -13.07
N PRO A 112 -9.02 20.39 -13.53
CA PRO A 112 -8.75 19.00 -13.87
C PRO A 112 -7.57 18.91 -14.84
N ARG A 113 -6.76 17.85 -14.72
CA ARG A 113 -5.72 17.57 -15.71
C ARG A 113 -6.33 17.35 -17.10
N SER A 114 -5.54 17.55 -18.15
CA SER A 114 -5.89 16.98 -19.46
C SER A 114 -5.95 15.46 -19.35
N LEU A 115 -6.98 14.91 -19.98
CA LEU A 115 -7.22 13.47 -20.11
C LEU A 115 -6.84 12.95 -21.50
N ASP A 116 -6.17 13.78 -22.30
CA ASP A 116 -5.66 13.40 -23.61
C ASP A 116 -4.50 12.43 -23.42
N THR A 117 -4.51 11.33 -24.17
CA THR A 117 -3.42 10.36 -24.22
C THR A 117 -2.92 10.27 -25.65
N ALA A 118 -1.66 9.89 -25.86
CA ALA A 118 -1.12 9.63 -27.20
C ALA A 118 -1.93 8.56 -27.97
N ALA A 119 -2.66 7.69 -27.25
CA ALA A 119 -3.53 6.70 -27.84
C ALA A 119 -4.92 7.24 -28.26
N GLY A 120 -5.26 8.50 -27.95
CA GLY A 120 -6.52 9.13 -28.35
C GLY A 120 -7.76 8.58 -27.65
N TRP A 121 -7.63 8.11 -26.40
CA TRP A 121 -8.74 7.49 -25.67
C TRP A 121 -9.70 8.51 -25.07
N ASN A 122 -11.00 8.21 -25.11
CA ASN A 122 -12.03 9.02 -24.45
C ASN A 122 -12.13 8.69 -22.95
N LEU A 123 -11.18 9.20 -22.18
CA LEU A 123 -11.15 9.02 -20.72
C LEU A 123 -12.14 9.93 -19.96
N ALA A 124 -12.79 10.87 -20.64
CA ALA A 124 -13.86 11.68 -20.05
C ALA A 124 -15.16 10.88 -19.86
N ASN A 125 -15.39 9.88 -20.73
CA ASN A 125 -16.61 9.07 -20.76
C ASN A 125 -16.33 7.60 -20.39
N LEU A 126 -15.72 7.37 -19.23
CA LEU A 126 -15.45 6.00 -18.76
C LEU A 126 -16.75 5.25 -18.43
N PRO A 127 -16.85 3.96 -18.79
CA PRO A 127 -17.99 3.14 -18.40
C PRO A 127 -18.00 2.93 -16.88
N ALA A 128 -19.19 2.92 -16.28
CA ALA A 128 -19.32 2.55 -14.87
C ALA A 128 -18.80 1.12 -14.63
N PRO A 129 -18.12 0.84 -13.50
CA PRO A 129 -17.88 1.72 -12.36
C PRO A 129 -16.49 2.39 -12.36
N TRP A 130 -15.84 2.51 -13.52
CA TRP A 130 -14.48 3.06 -13.64
C TRP A 130 -14.42 4.57 -13.43
N ARG A 131 -13.33 5.02 -12.79
CA ARG A 131 -13.10 6.44 -12.49
C ARG A 131 -11.63 6.79 -12.61
N ILE A 132 -11.34 8.06 -12.91
CA ILE A 132 -9.98 8.62 -12.81
C ILE A 132 -9.60 8.78 -11.33
N ALA A 133 -8.57 8.08 -10.89
CA ALA A 133 -8.09 8.10 -9.51
C ALA A 133 -7.29 9.37 -9.18
N ASN A 134 -6.61 9.95 -10.18
CA ASN A 134 -5.67 11.07 -10.00
C ASN A 134 -5.97 12.28 -10.91
N LEU A 135 -7.26 12.69 -10.97
CA LEU A 135 -7.75 13.78 -11.84
C LEU A 135 -7.06 15.14 -11.64
N TYR A 136 -6.46 15.36 -10.46
CA TYR A 136 -5.81 16.63 -10.12
C TYR A 136 -4.29 16.52 -9.92
N ALA A 137 -3.68 15.39 -10.33
CA ALA A 137 -2.24 15.19 -10.31
C ALA A 137 -1.69 15.31 -11.73
N ALA A 138 -1.24 16.53 -12.11
CA ALA A 138 -0.84 16.82 -13.49
C ALA A 138 0.42 16.07 -13.96
N ASN A 139 1.35 15.76 -13.04
CA ASN A 139 2.68 15.22 -13.38
C ASN A 139 2.79 13.70 -13.19
N GLU A 140 1.68 13.01 -12.92
CA GLU A 140 1.67 11.56 -12.76
C GLU A 140 1.01 10.89 -13.97
N PRO A 141 1.35 9.64 -14.31
CA PRO A 141 0.60 8.87 -15.30
C PRO A 141 -0.88 8.77 -14.91
N ILE A 142 -1.80 8.76 -15.88
CA ILE A 142 -3.24 8.66 -15.58
C ILE A 142 -3.52 7.30 -14.95
N ARG A 143 -4.26 7.30 -13.83
CA ARG A 143 -4.69 6.08 -13.14
C ARG A 143 -6.20 5.94 -13.16
N LEU A 144 -6.66 4.76 -13.54
CA LEU A 144 -8.06 4.34 -13.46
C LEU A 144 -8.24 3.44 -12.24
N THR A 145 -9.40 3.48 -11.59
CA THR A 145 -9.72 2.58 -10.48
C THR A 145 -11.09 1.94 -10.63
N LEU A 146 -11.18 0.71 -10.14
CA LEU A 146 -12.40 -0.09 -10.06
C LEU A 146 -12.80 -0.34 -8.60
N GLY A 147 -13.93 0.25 -8.20
CA GLY A 147 -14.51 0.09 -6.86
C GLY A 147 -14.06 1.15 -5.84
N LYS A 148 -14.19 0.84 -4.55
CA LYS A 148 -13.74 1.70 -3.44
C LYS A 148 -12.34 1.23 -2.96
N LYS A 149 -11.47 2.18 -2.58
CA LYS A 149 -10.15 1.95 -1.93
C LYS A 149 -9.05 1.28 -2.80
N ASP A 150 -8.89 1.68 -4.06
CA ASP A 150 -7.73 1.32 -4.90
C ASP A 150 -7.43 -0.18 -5.11
N GLY A 151 -8.32 -1.10 -4.71
CA GLY A 151 -8.03 -2.54 -4.78
C GLY A 151 -7.95 -3.12 -6.21
N CYS A 152 -8.33 -2.33 -7.23
CA CYS A 152 -7.91 -2.55 -8.61
C CYS A 152 -7.60 -1.20 -9.26
N THR A 153 -6.40 -1.08 -9.81
CA THR A 153 -5.92 0.13 -10.48
C THR A 153 -5.29 -0.19 -11.81
N ILE A 154 -5.49 0.68 -12.80
CA ILE A 154 -4.83 0.63 -14.10
C ILE A 154 -4.03 1.90 -14.25
N THR A 155 -2.73 1.76 -14.46
CA THR A 155 -1.84 2.89 -14.80
C THR A 155 -1.63 2.90 -16.30
N ILE A 156 -1.92 4.03 -16.94
CA ILE A 156 -1.68 4.24 -18.37
C ILE A 156 -0.24 4.73 -18.52
N VAL A 157 0.60 3.91 -19.15
CA VAL A 157 2.01 4.22 -19.39
C VAL A 157 2.20 4.51 -20.88
N GLU A 158 2.39 5.79 -21.21
CA GLU A 158 2.59 6.28 -22.59
C GLU A 158 4.04 6.07 -23.08
N SER A 159 4.62 4.93 -22.74
CA SER A 159 5.93 4.50 -23.19
C SER A 159 5.90 3.00 -23.52
N PRO A 160 6.78 2.52 -24.41
CA PRO A 160 6.91 1.10 -24.68
C PRO A 160 7.30 0.33 -23.41
N MET A 161 7.03 -0.97 -23.41
CA MET A 161 7.57 -1.87 -22.39
C MET A 161 9.11 -1.79 -22.32
N PRO A 162 9.72 -1.93 -21.13
CA PRO A 162 11.16 -2.00 -20.98
C PRO A 162 11.81 -3.06 -21.91
N PRO A 163 13.04 -2.84 -22.38
CA PRO A 163 13.75 -3.79 -23.24
C PRO A 163 13.80 -5.19 -22.62
N GLY A 164 13.60 -6.21 -23.44
CA GLY A 164 13.66 -7.61 -23.04
C GLY A 164 12.78 -8.51 -23.90
N ASP A 165 12.90 -9.82 -23.71
CA ASP A 165 12.09 -10.80 -24.40
C ASP A 165 10.71 -10.95 -23.72
N GLN A 166 9.70 -10.32 -24.31
CA GLN A 166 8.33 -10.37 -23.80
C GLN A 166 7.66 -11.75 -23.98
N ALA A 167 8.29 -12.70 -24.68
CA ALA A 167 7.84 -14.09 -24.72
C ALA A 167 8.38 -14.92 -23.54
N SER A 168 9.41 -14.45 -22.83
CA SER A 168 10.04 -15.14 -21.70
C SER A 168 9.29 -14.89 -20.39
N ASP A 169 9.06 -15.97 -19.62
CA ASP A 169 8.48 -15.89 -18.29
C ASP A 169 9.44 -15.24 -17.28
N GLU A 170 10.76 -15.39 -17.50
CA GLU A 170 11.80 -14.74 -16.68
C GLU A 170 11.75 -13.22 -16.82
N TYR A 171 11.48 -12.69 -18.01
CA TYR A 171 11.29 -11.26 -18.23
C TYR A 171 10.15 -10.72 -17.36
N TRP A 172 8.98 -11.36 -17.43
CA TRP A 172 7.79 -10.94 -16.70
C TRP A 172 7.94 -11.09 -15.19
N SER A 173 8.60 -12.16 -14.74
CA SER A 173 8.92 -12.39 -13.33
C SER A 173 9.87 -11.32 -12.79
N SER A 174 10.93 -10.98 -13.55
CA SER A 174 11.90 -9.96 -13.17
C SER A 174 11.27 -8.56 -13.11
N LEU A 175 10.41 -8.24 -14.09
CA LEU A 175 9.66 -7.00 -14.12
C LEU A 175 8.71 -6.88 -12.91
N TRP A 176 8.04 -7.97 -12.55
CA TRP A 176 7.16 -8.01 -11.37
C TRP A 176 7.93 -7.74 -10.08
N TYR A 177 9.10 -8.36 -9.87
CA TYR A 177 9.93 -8.08 -8.70
C TYR A 177 10.40 -6.62 -8.67
N SER A 178 10.82 -6.07 -9.81
CA SER A 178 11.21 -4.66 -9.91
C SER A 178 10.06 -3.71 -9.55
N ARG A 179 8.83 -4.01 -9.98
CA ARG A 179 7.65 -3.17 -9.70
C ARG A 179 7.14 -3.29 -8.27
N THR A 180 7.32 -4.44 -7.64
CA THR A 180 6.83 -4.70 -6.28
C THR A 180 7.86 -4.42 -5.19
N ALA A 181 9.15 -4.35 -5.54
CA ALA A 181 10.27 -4.32 -4.61
C ALA A 181 10.28 -5.48 -3.60
N LEU A 182 9.61 -6.59 -3.94
CA LEU A 182 9.56 -7.78 -3.10
C LEU A 182 10.80 -8.66 -3.32
N PRO A 183 11.28 -9.38 -2.29
CA PRO A 183 12.38 -10.31 -2.44
C PRO A 183 11.96 -11.51 -3.31
N PRO A 184 12.89 -12.08 -4.10
CA PRO A 184 12.61 -13.28 -4.89
C PRO A 184 12.34 -14.47 -3.98
N ARG A 185 11.05 -14.76 -3.73
CA ARG A 185 10.62 -15.83 -2.82
C ARG A 185 9.41 -16.56 -3.35
N GLY A 186 9.60 -17.84 -3.66
CA GLY A 186 8.56 -18.73 -4.15
C GLY A 186 8.42 -18.75 -5.67
N ALA A 187 7.54 -19.62 -6.17
CA ALA A 187 7.28 -19.75 -7.60
C ALA A 187 6.40 -18.59 -8.11
N VAL A 188 6.92 -17.79 -9.02
CA VAL A 188 6.15 -16.81 -9.79
C VAL A 188 5.39 -17.55 -10.89
N GLN A 189 4.12 -17.22 -11.06
CA GLN A 189 3.28 -17.79 -12.10
C GLN A 189 3.01 -16.71 -13.14
N VAL A 190 3.46 -16.97 -14.37
CA VAL A 190 3.21 -16.13 -15.54
C VAL A 190 2.12 -16.80 -16.39
N THR A 191 1.18 -16.00 -16.89
CA THR A 191 0.11 -16.47 -17.77
C THR A 191 -0.08 -15.48 -18.91
N HIS A 192 0.32 -15.90 -20.10
CA HIS A 192 0.09 -15.16 -21.34
C HIS A 192 -1.34 -15.35 -21.82
N GLY A 193 -1.93 -14.33 -22.44
CA GLY A 193 -3.31 -14.38 -22.90
C GLY A 193 -4.34 -14.46 -21.77
N ALA A 194 -4.03 -13.92 -20.59
CA ALA A 194 -4.90 -13.98 -19.41
C ALA A 194 -6.29 -13.32 -19.58
N MET A 195 -6.49 -12.49 -20.60
CA MET A 195 -7.76 -11.83 -20.90
C MET A 195 -8.12 -11.94 -22.38
N ALA A 196 -9.42 -12.03 -22.67
CA ALA A 196 -9.93 -11.89 -24.03
C ALA A 196 -9.91 -10.40 -24.42
N LEU A 197 -8.97 -10.03 -25.30
CA LEU A 197 -8.76 -8.65 -25.76
C LEU A 197 -8.94 -8.52 -27.27
N PRO A 198 -9.24 -7.31 -27.77
CA PRO A 198 -9.22 -7.00 -29.20
C PRO A 198 -7.90 -7.38 -29.88
N ALA A 199 -7.97 -7.63 -31.20
CA ALA A 199 -6.79 -7.96 -32.00
C ALA A 199 -5.73 -6.85 -31.90
N GLY A 200 -4.46 -7.26 -31.88
CA GLY A 200 -3.32 -6.34 -31.71
C GLY A 200 -2.99 -6.01 -30.26
N LEU A 201 -3.72 -6.55 -29.27
CA LEU A 201 -3.37 -6.44 -27.85
C LEU A 201 -2.95 -7.80 -27.27
N ARG A 202 -1.95 -7.79 -26.40
CA ARG A 202 -1.50 -8.96 -25.63
C ARG A 202 -1.63 -8.67 -24.15
N SER A 203 -2.12 -9.64 -23.39
CA SER A 203 -2.17 -9.57 -21.93
C SER A 203 -1.23 -10.58 -21.30
N THR A 204 -0.47 -10.18 -20.28
CA THR A 204 0.35 -11.09 -19.47
C THR A 204 0.08 -10.86 -17.99
N LEU A 205 -0.39 -11.90 -17.30
CA LEU A 205 -0.68 -11.90 -15.87
C LEU A 205 0.49 -12.51 -15.10
N VAL A 206 0.93 -11.85 -14.04
CA VAL A 206 1.97 -12.34 -13.14
C VAL A 206 1.45 -12.30 -11.71
N ARG A 207 1.54 -13.44 -11.03
CA ARG A 207 1.11 -13.59 -9.63
C ARG A 207 2.02 -14.54 -8.88
N THR A 208 1.89 -14.52 -7.56
CA THR A 208 2.46 -15.55 -6.69
C THR A 208 1.35 -16.17 -5.83
N PRO A 209 1.57 -17.36 -5.25
CA PRO A 209 0.59 -17.99 -4.35
C PRO A 209 0.38 -17.24 -3.03
N ALA A 210 1.38 -16.46 -2.58
CA ALA A 210 1.43 -15.94 -1.21
C ALA A 210 1.54 -14.41 -1.12
N TRP A 211 1.86 -13.72 -2.21
CA TRP A 211 2.08 -12.27 -2.21
C TRP A 211 1.09 -11.54 -3.10
N ILE A 212 0.64 -10.40 -2.59
CA ILE A 212 0.01 -9.34 -3.36
C ILE A 212 1.06 -8.26 -3.63
N PRO A 213 0.95 -7.50 -4.73
CA PRO A 213 -0.16 -7.52 -5.70
C PRO A 213 0.01 -8.51 -6.86
N VAL A 214 -1.13 -8.86 -7.46
CA VAL A 214 -1.17 -9.47 -8.80
C VAL A 214 -1.04 -8.36 -9.83
N PHE A 215 -0.15 -8.54 -10.81
CA PHE A 215 -0.04 -7.62 -11.94
C PHE A 215 -0.55 -8.26 -13.22
N CYS A 216 -1.21 -7.45 -14.04
CA CYS A 216 -1.48 -7.78 -15.42
C CYS A 216 -0.95 -6.64 -16.29
N TRP A 217 -0.21 -6.96 -17.34
CA TRP A 217 0.21 -5.99 -18.34
C TRP A 217 -0.62 -6.19 -19.60
N VAL A 218 -1.05 -5.08 -20.21
CA VAL A 218 -1.61 -5.09 -21.56
C VAL A 218 -0.73 -4.26 -22.47
N VAL A 219 -0.26 -4.89 -23.54
CA VAL A 219 0.73 -4.36 -24.46
C VAL A 219 0.18 -4.45 -25.89
N PRO A 220 0.13 -3.34 -26.63
CA PRO A 220 -0.25 -3.33 -28.04
C PRO A 220 0.86 -3.86 -28.93
N VAL A 221 0.50 -4.19 -30.16
CA VAL A 221 1.39 -4.49 -31.28
C VAL A 221 1.09 -3.45 -32.37
N PRO A 222 2.02 -2.53 -32.68
CA PRO A 222 3.37 -2.39 -32.12
C PRO A 222 3.40 -1.87 -30.67
N ASN A 223 4.47 -2.21 -29.93
CA ASN A 223 4.68 -1.86 -28.52
C ASN A 223 4.98 -0.36 -28.36
N LEU A 224 3.94 0.47 -28.26
CA LEU A 224 4.05 1.93 -28.16
C LEU A 224 3.69 2.48 -26.77
N TRP A 225 2.76 1.82 -26.10
CA TRP A 225 2.28 2.13 -24.75
C TRP A 225 2.06 0.83 -23.99
N ASN A 226 1.84 0.90 -22.69
CA ASN A 226 1.38 -0.27 -21.94
C ASN A 226 0.41 0.13 -20.83
N LEU A 227 -0.43 -0.82 -20.42
CA LEU A 227 -1.26 -0.68 -19.24
C LEU A 227 -0.68 -1.56 -18.14
N GLU A 228 -0.36 -0.96 -17.00
CA GLU A 228 0.04 -1.68 -15.79
C GLU A 228 -1.17 -1.80 -14.88
N ILE A 229 -1.72 -3.01 -14.76
CA ILE A 229 -2.90 -3.29 -13.95
C ILE A 229 -2.44 -3.95 -12.66
N ARG A 230 -2.89 -3.41 -11.52
CA ARG A 230 -2.64 -3.95 -10.20
C ARG A 230 -3.97 -4.39 -9.56
N THR A 231 -4.04 -5.63 -9.09
CA THR A 231 -5.21 -6.19 -8.38
C THR A 231 -4.77 -7.09 -7.21
N GLU A 232 -5.74 -7.47 -6.37
CA GLU A 232 -5.55 -8.41 -5.26
C GLU A 232 -5.78 -9.86 -5.71
N LEU A 233 -5.13 -10.81 -5.03
CA LEU A 233 -5.18 -12.23 -5.37
C LEU A 233 -6.62 -12.81 -5.35
N ASN A 234 -7.41 -12.41 -4.36
CA ASN A 234 -8.82 -12.82 -4.19
C ASN A 234 -9.79 -12.11 -5.16
N ARG A 235 -9.38 -11.00 -5.77
CA ARG A 235 -10.21 -10.19 -6.67
C ARG A 235 -9.92 -10.43 -8.15
N CYS A 236 -8.69 -10.84 -8.45
CA CYS A 236 -8.17 -10.98 -9.82
C CYS A 236 -9.17 -11.68 -10.76
N ALA A 237 -9.77 -12.80 -10.34
CA ALA A 237 -10.72 -13.55 -11.18
C ALA A 237 -11.97 -12.75 -11.57
N GLY A 238 -12.46 -11.86 -10.69
CA GLY A 238 -13.62 -10.99 -10.96
C GLY A 238 -13.27 -9.64 -11.59
N ASP A 239 -12.04 -9.15 -11.39
CA ASP A 239 -11.58 -7.90 -11.97
C ASP A 239 -11.20 -8.07 -13.47
N LEU A 240 -10.57 -9.20 -13.87
CA LEU A 240 -10.09 -9.41 -15.25
C LEU A 240 -11.17 -9.22 -16.33
N PRO A 241 -12.40 -9.75 -16.21
CA PRO A 241 -13.46 -9.50 -17.19
C PRO A 241 -13.89 -8.03 -17.28
N GLN A 242 -13.86 -7.30 -16.17
CA GLN A 242 -14.20 -5.87 -16.14
C GLN A 242 -13.10 -5.02 -16.77
N ILE A 243 -11.84 -5.41 -16.57
CA ILE A 243 -10.68 -4.80 -17.22
C ILE A 243 -10.73 -5.02 -18.73
N ALA A 244 -11.00 -6.26 -19.18
CA ALA A 244 -11.12 -6.59 -20.60
C ALA A 244 -12.24 -5.77 -21.28
N THR A 245 -13.40 -5.65 -20.62
CA THR A 245 -14.52 -4.81 -21.09
C THR A 245 -14.10 -3.35 -21.21
N LEU A 246 -13.45 -2.78 -20.18
CA LEU A 246 -12.97 -1.40 -20.22
C LEU A 246 -12.00 -1.18 -21.38
N ILE A 247 -10.99 -2.04 -21.53
CA ILE A 247 -9.99 -1.92 -22.59
C ILE A 247 -10.66 -1.97 -23.96
N SER A 248 -11.61 -2.89 -24.14
CA SER A 248 -12.40 -2.98 -25.38
C SER A 248 -13.21 -1.72 -25.65
N CYS A 249 -13.75 -1.05 -24.64
CA CYS A 249 -14.41 0.25 -24.81
C CYS A 249 -13.43 1.36 -25.19
N LEU A 250 -12.23 1.37 -24.61
CA LEU A 250 -11.22 2.39 -24.88
C LEU A 250 -10.62 2.24 -26.29
N THR A 251 -10.40 1.01 -26.74
CA THR A 251 -9.76 0.73 -28.04
C THR A 251 -10.76 0.48 -29.17
N GLY A 252 -11.97 -0.01 -28.88
CA GLY A 252 -13.02 -0.28 -29.86
C GLY A 252 -13.79 0.96 -30.33
N GLY A 253 -13.57 2.12 -29.71
CA GLY A 253 -14.08 3.42 -30.19
C GLY A 253 -13.26 4.04 -31.33
N GLN A 254 -12.20 3.37 -31.80
CA GLN A 254 -11.40 3.78 -32.95
C GLN A 254 -11.79 2.99 -34.20
N ALA A 255 -13.04 3.12 -34.61
CA ALA A 255 -13.52 2.75 -35.94
C ALA A 255 -13.73 4.00 -36.78
#